data_AF-A0A917BUX3-F1
#
_entry.id   AF-A0A917BUX3-F1
#
_cell.length_a   1.000
_cell.length_b   1.000
_cell.length_c   1.000
_cell.angle_alpha   90.00
_cell.angle_beta   90.00
_cell.angle_gamma   90.00
#
_symmetry.space_group_name_H-M   'P 1'
#
loop_
_entity.id
_entity.type
_entity.pdbx_description
1 polymer ?
#
loop_
_entity_poly.entity_id
_entity_poly.type
_entity_poly.pdbx_seq_one_letter_code
_entity_poly.pdbx_strand_id
1 'polypeptide(L)'
;MSEPIVEERRVAPGEWVGAVRGARAEGFGYFDWLAAVDETDAPDGEDLPGPGLDVVCHLMDVSRAAEGGLRRVLLHTRVPDGTALGSVTGVFAGAGWHEREAHEMFGLEIEGFDDGTGLGLRPLLLPDGFEGTPLRKSFHLAARASKPWPGAKEPGEGEGSTAKRSPSRRRLLPPGVPDPEWGPRGD
;
A
#
# COMPACT_ATOMS: atom_id res chain seq x y z
N MET A 1 -28.94 6.16 -14.49
CA MET A 1 -28.43 5.58 -13.23
C MET A 1 -27.31 6.49 -12.78
N SER A 2 -27.46 7.18 -11.64
CA SER A 2 -26.36 7.98 -11.08
C SER A 2 -25.21 7.05 -10.74
N GLU A 3 -23.96 7.44 -10.98
CA GLU A 3 -22.81 6.70 -10.48
C GLU A 3 -22.94 6.51 -8.96
N PRO A 4 -22.66 5.32 -8.42
CA PRO A 4 -22.58 5.14 -6.99
C PRO A 4 -21.35 5.88 -6.48
N ILE A 5 -21.59 7.04 -5.87
CA ILE A 5 -20.56 7.86 -5.22
C ILE A 5 -20.04 7.06 -4.02
N VAL A 6 -18.75 6.74 -4.02
CA VAL A 6 -18.05 6.24 -2.84
C VAL A 6 -17.76 7.43 -1.94
N GLU A 7 -18.15 7.35 -0.68
CA GLU A 7 -17.81 8.38 0.29
C GLU A 7 -16.34 8.26 0.68
N GLU A 8 -15.56 9.34 0.61
CA GLU A 8 -14.17 9.36 1.08
C GLU A 8 -14.04 10.13 2.40
N ARG A 9 -13.31 9.56 3.35
CA ARG A 9 -13.01 10.16 4.65
C ARG A 9 -11.51 10.09 4.90
N ARG A 10 -10.86 11.23 5.12
CA ARG A 10 -9.46 11.30 5.57
C ARG A 10 -9.43 11.68 7.04
N VAL A 11 -8.65 10.95 7.83
CA VAL A 11 -8.52 11.16 9.29
C VAL A 11 -7.06 11.08 9.71
N ALA A 12 -6.72 11.73 10.83
CA ALA A 12 -5.39 11.60 11.41
C ALA A 12 -5.17 10.17 11.95
N PRO A 13 -3.92 9.66 12.02
CA PRO A 13 -3.65 8.31 12.53
C PRO A 13 -4.24 8.03 13.92
N GLY A 14 -4.23 9.03 14.81
CA GLY A 14 -4.82 8.90 16.15
C GLY A 14 -6.35 8.80 16.18
N GLU A 15 -7.03 9.19 15.09
CA GLU A 15 -8.48 9.12 14.95
C GLU A 15 -8.94 7.86 14.20
N TRP A 16 -8.00 7.13 13.60
CA TRP A 16 -8.23 6.01 12.68
C TRP A 16 -9.23 4.97 13.23
N VAL A 17 -8.94 4.39 14.40
CA VAL A 17 -9.79 3.35 15.00
C VAL A 17 -11.18 3.89 15.34
N GLY A 18 -11.24 5.15 15.79
CA GLY A 18 -12.49 5.85 16.07
C GLY A 18 -13.33 6.05 14.81
N ALA A 19 -12.71 6.46 13.71
CA ALA A 19 -13.38 6.66 12.42
C ALA A 19 -13.93 5.35 11.84
N VAL A 20 -13.16 4.26 11.90
CA VAL A 20 -13.58 2.93 11.45
C VAL A 20 -14.74 2.41 12.31
N ARG A 21 -14.68 2.61 13.63
CA ARG A 21 -15.78 2.28 14.56
C ARG A 21 -17.03 3.12 14.29
N GLY A 22 -16.86 4.41 14.00
CA GLY A 22 -17.94 5.34 13.64
C GLY A 22 -18.64 4.90 12.36
N ALA A 23 -17.88 4.62 11.30
CA ALA A 23 -18.43 4.12 10.04
C ALA A 23 -19.24 2.83 10.23
N ARG A 24 -18.73 1.88 11.05
CA ARG A 24 -19.50 0.67 11.39
C ARG A 24 -20.83 1.02 12.08
N ALA A 25 -20.84 1.97 13.01
CA ALA A 25 -22.05 2.42 13.71
C ALA A 25 -23.07 3.12 12.79
N GLU A 26 -22.61 3.74 11.70
CA GLU A 26 -23.44 4.34 10.66
C GLU A 26 -24.05 3.34 9.66
N GLY A 27 -23.73 2.05 9.80
CA GLY A 27 -24.28 0.98 8.98
C GLY A 27 -23.31 0.37 7.98
N PHE A 28 -22.07 0.88 7.85
CA PHE A 28 -21.02 0.26 7.02
C PHE A 28 -20.46 -0.99 7.72
N GLY A 29 -21.30 -2.01 7.87
CA GLY A 29 -21.04 -3.20 8.67
C GLY A 29 -20.29 -4.31 7.93
N TYR A 30 -20.06 -4.18 6.62
CA TYR A 30 -19.29 -5.13 5.84
C TYR A 30 -17.88 -4.59 5.60
N PHE A 31 -16.88 -5.28 6.14
CA PHE A 31 -15.48 -5.02 5.84
C PHE A 31 -15.10 -5.71 4.53
N ASP A 32 -14.60 -4.94 3.56
CA ASP A 32 -14.19 -5.47 2.25
C ASP A 32 -12.68 -5.72 2.20
N TRP A 33 -11.86 -4.66 2.34
CA TRP A 33 -10.41 -4.75 2.32
C TRP A 33 -9.74 -3.60 3.06
N LEU A 34 -8.47 -3.81 3.43
CA LEU A 34 -7.55 -2.79 3.91
C LEU A 34 -6.21 -2.94 3.17
N ALA A 35 -5.61 -1.83 2.76
CA ALA A 35 -4.32 -1.83 2.07
C ALA A 35 -3.47 -0.62 2.50
N ALA A 36 -2.16 -0.73 2.30
CA ALA A 36 -1.23 0.38 2.40
C ALA A 36 -0.70 0.77 1.00
N VAL A 37 -0.35 2.03 0.85
CA VAL A 37 0.29 2.59 -0.35
C VAL A 37 1.52 3.34 0.10
N ASP A 38 2.65 3.06 -0.56
CA ASP A 38 3.90 3.77 -0.26
C ASP A 38 3.88 5.17 -0.87
N GLU A 39 3.76 6.19 -0.02
CA GLU A 39 3.83 7.62 -0.33
C GLU A 39 5.04 8.26 0.37
N THR A 40 6.11 7.49 0.64
CA THR A 40 7.32 8.01 1.29
C THR A 40 8.14 8.96 0.41
N ASP A 41 7.89 8.95 -0.91
CA ASP A 41 8.44 9.90 -1.87
C ASP A 41 7.46 11.04 -2.22
N ALA A 42 6.31 11.12 -1.54
CA ALA A 42 5.34 12.18 -1.78
C ALA A 42 5.97 13.55 -1.45
N PRO A 43 5.75 14.57 -2.31
CA PRO A 43 6.27 15.90 -2.05
C PRO A 43 5.58 16.51 -0.83
N ASP A 44 6.35 17.25 -0.04
CA ASP A 44 5.76 18.12 0.98
C ASP A 44 4.88 19.18 0.28
N GLY A 45 3.62 19.26 0.68
CA GLY A 45 2.67 20.25 0.18
C GLY A 45 1.80 20.76 1.33
N GLU A 46 1.39 22.02 1.26
CA GLU A 46 0.56 22.66 2.30
C GLU A 46 -0.78 21.91 2.51
N ASP A 47 -1.32 21.33 1.43
CA ASP A 47 -2.60 20.60 1.42
C ASP A 47 -2.46 19.08 1.23
N LEU A 48 -1.23 18.56 1.04
CA LEU A 48 -1.00 17.14 0.86
C LEU A 48 -0.48 16.53 2.16
N PRO A 49 -0.89 15.30 2.50
CA PRO A 49 -0.21 14.59 3.57
C PRO A 49 1.27 14.47 3.19
N GLY A 50 2.18 14.83 4.10
CA GLY A 50 3.63 14.66 3.92
C GLY A 50 4.04 13.17 3.85
N PRO A 51 5.31 12.84 3.65
CA PRO A 51 5.75 11.47 3.33
C PRO A 51 5.31 10.43 4.37
N GLY A 52 4.96 9.23 3.90
CA GLY A 52 4.55 8.12 4.75
C GLY A 52 3.83 7.00 4.01
N LEU A 53 3.10 6.16 4.74
CA LEU A 53 2.21 5.16 4.17
C LEU A 53 0.77 5.68 4.18
N ASP A 54 0.10 5.69 3.03
CA ASP A 54 -1.35 5.86 2.99
C ASP A 54 -2.03 4.52 3.28
N VAL A 55 -2.75 4.43 4.39
CA VAL A 55 -3.56 3.27 4.75
C VAL A 55 -5.01 3.57 4.37
N VAL A 56 -5.62 2.62 3.66
CA VAL A 56 -6.99 2.73 3.14
C VAL A 56 -7.80 1.54 3.61
N CYS A 57 -9.02 1.79 4.09
CA CYS A 57 -9.98 0.78 4.51
C CYS A 57 -11.31 1.00 3.77
N HIS A 58 -11.78 -0.03 3.08
CA HIS A 58 -13.04 -0.02 2.35
C HIS A 58 -14.12 -0.76 3.14
N LEU A 59 -15.21 -0.05 3.45
CA LEU A 59 -16.37 -0.61 4.14
C LEU A 59 -17.63 -0.40 3.30
N MET A 60 -18.56 -1.34 3.43
CA MET A 60 -19.83 -1.32 2.70
C MET A 60 -21.03 -1.44 3.64
N ASP A 61 -22.10 -0.74 3.30
CA ASP A 61 -23.44 -0.98 3.81
C ASP A 61 -24.21 -1.78 2.75
N VAL A 62 -24.40 -3.06 3.04
CA VAL A 62 -25.07 -4.02 2.17
C VAL A 62 -26.53 -4.25 2.57
N SER A 63 -27.05 -3.54 3.57
CA SER A 63 -28.40 -3.75 4.11
C SER A 63 -29.51 -3.51 3.09
N ARG A 64 -29.24 -2.71 2.05
CA ARG A 64 -30.15 -2.38 0.95
C ARG A 64 -29.67 -2.88 -0.42
N ALA A 65 -28.69 -3.78 -0.45
CA ALA A 65 -28.09 -4.25 -1.70
C ALA A 65 -29.13 -4.88 -2.66
N ALA A 66 -30.11 -5.63 -2.13
CA ALA A 66 -31.19 -6.22 -2.92
C ALA A 66 -32.14 -5.20 -3.54
N GLU A 67 -32.18 -3.97 -3.03
CA GLU A 67 -32.98 -2.84 -3.51
C GLU A 67 -32.15 -1.90 -4.42
N GLY A 68 -30.92 -2.28 -4.77
CA GLY A 68 -29.98 -1.45 -5.52
C GLY A 68 -29.29 -0.36 -4.70
N GLY A 69 -29.51 -0.32 -3.38
CA GLY A 69 -28.88 0.61 -2.45
C GLY A 69 -27.60 0.03 -1.85
N LEU A 70 -26.48 0.16 -2.55
CA LEU A 70 -25.15 -0.15 -2.00
C LEU A 70 -24.45 1.16 -1.66
N ARG A 71 -24.12 1.37 -0.38
CA ARG A 71 -23.29 2.49 0.05
C ARG A 71 -21.90 1.98 0.40
N ARG A 72 -20.90 2.81 0.11
CA ARG A 72 -19.48 2.49 0.28
C ARG A 72 -18.77 3.67 0.89
N VAL A 73 -17.82 3.40 1.77
CA VAL A 73 -16.92 4.41 2.33
C VAL A 73 -15.47 3.93 2.23
N LEU A 74 -14.60 4.82 1.81
CA LEU A 74 -13.14 4.67 1.89
C LEU A 74 -12.64 5.57 3.01
N LEU A 75 -12.06 4.95 4.04
CA LEU A 75 -11.35 5.64 5.11
C LEU A 75 -9.87 5.64 4.78
N HIS A 76 -9.25 6.82 4.85
CA HIS A 76 -7.85 7.05 4.53
C HIS A 76 -7.12 7.65 5.73
N THR A 77 -5.87 7.25 5.94
CA THR A 77 -4.96 7.92 6.87
C THR A 77 -3.53 7.86 6.36
N ARG A 78 -2.79 8.98 6.44
CA ARG A 78 -1.35 9.02 6.18
C ARG A 78 -0.62 8.73 7.47
N VAL A 79 0.16 7.66 7.49
CA VAL A 79 1.00 7.24 8.61
C VAL A 79 2.45 7.62 8.32
N PRO A 80 3.02 8.61 9.01
CA PRO A 80 4.45 8.92 8.87
C PRO A 80 5.32 7.73 9.29
N ASP A 81 6.51 7.62 8.70
CA ASP A 81 7.46 6.59 9.10
C ASP A 81 7.78 6.67 10.61
N GLY A 82 7.90 5.51 11.26
CA GLY A 82 8.11 5.41 12.70
C GLY A 82 6.87 5.65 13.56
N THR A 83 5.70 5.88 12.96
CA THR A 83 4.42 5.98 13.67
C THR A 83 3.66 4.65 13.60
N ALA A 84 3.19 4.15 14.74
CA ALA A 84 2.30 2.99 14.77
C ALA A 84 0.85 3.41 14.51
N LEU A 85 0.12 2.60 13.74
CA LEU A 85 -1.31 2.76 13.50
C LEU A 85 -2.11 1.81 14.40
N GLY A 86 -3.21 2.29 14.99
CA GLY A 86 -4.07 1.42 15.80
C GLY A 86 -4.75 0.34 14.96
N SER A 87 -4.72 -0.91 15.42
CA SER A 87 -5.42 -2.03 14.80
C SER A 87 -6.94 -1.84 14.83
N VAL A 88 -7.60 -2.28 13.77
CA VAL A 88 -9.06 -2.32 13.64
C VAL A 88 -9.61 -3.75 13.76
N THR A 89 -8.80 -4.74 14.15
CA THR A 89 -9.30 -6.11 14.39
C THR A 89 -10.37 -6.16 15.49
N GLY A 90 -10.28 -5.27 16.48
CA GLY A 90 -11.30 -5.09 17.51
C GLY A 90 -12.64 -4.52 16.99
N VAL A 91 -12.66 -3.98 15.76
CA VAL A 91 -13.88 -3.53 15.06
C VAL A 91 -14.33 -4.58 14.04
N PHE A 92 -13.40 -5.12 13.26
CA PHE A 92 -13.62 -6.13 12.21
C PHE A 92 -12.53 -7.21 12.27
N ALA A 93 -12.87 -8.42 12.73
CA ALA A 93 -11.91 -9.52 12.80
C ALA A 93 -11.24 -9.86 11.45
N GLY A 94 -11.96 -9.66 10.33
CA GLY A 94 -11.45 -9.86 8.98
C GLY A 94 -10.29 -8.94 8.58
N ALA A 95 -10.08 -7.83 9.30
CA ALA A 95 -8.95 -6.94 9.07
C ALA A 95 -7.61 -7.60 9.41
N GLY A 96 -7.59 -8.65 10.24
CA GLY A 96 -6.34 -9.25 10.73
C GLY A 96 -5.43 -9.78 9.61
N TRP A 97 -6.00 -10.28 8.51
CA TRP A 97 -5.23 -10.71 7.34
C TRP A 97 -4.58 -9.53 6.62
N HIS A 98 -5.37 -8.47 6.38
CA HIS A 98 -4.93 -7.28 5.67
C HIS A 98 -3.91 -6.46 6.47
N GLU A 99 -4.08 -6.38 7.78
CA GLU A 99 -3.12 -5.74 8.68
C GLU A 99 -1.79 -6.47 8.71
N ARG A 100 -1.80 -7.82 8.74
CA ARG A 100 -0.58 -8.62 8.63
C ARG A 100 0.09 -8.47 7.27
N GLU A 101 -0.68 -8.43 6.19
CA GLU A 101 -0.16 -8.15 4.85
C GLU A 101 0.46 -6.74 4.79
N ALA A 102 -0.21 -5.71 5.29
CA ALA A 102 0.33 -4.35 5.31
C ALA A 102 1.61 -4.25 6.16
N HIS A 103 1.63 -4.92 7.31
CA HIS A 103 2.82 -5.02 8.16
C HIS A 103 3.98 -5.69 7.41
N GLU A 104 3.75 -6.83 6.77
CA GLU A 104 4.81 -7.60 6.11
C GLU A 104 5.27 -6.96 4.79
N MET A 105 4.35 -6.48 3.96
CA MET A 105 4.65 -5.93 2.64
C MET A 105 5.22 -4.51 2.70
N PHE A 106 4.77 -3.70 3.66
CA PHE A 106 5.12 -2.28 3.79
C PHE A 106 5.84 -1.95 5.09
N GLY A 107 5.94 -2.83 6.08
CA GLY A 107 6.54 -2.47 7.38
C GLY A 107 5.68 -1.46 8.14
N LEU A 108 4.36 -1.52 7.96
CA LEU A 108 3.43 -0.72 8.75
C LEU A 108 3.45 -1.24 10.19
N GLU A 109 3.79 -0.38 11.15
CA GLU A 109 3.70 -0.70 12.57
C GLU A 109 2.25 -0.64 13.03
N ILE A 110 1.78 -1.68 13.72
CA ILE A 110 0.37 -1.81 14.14
C ILE A 110 0.29 -2.05 15.64
N GLU A 111 -0.38 -1.15 16.36
CA GLU A 111 -0.58 -1.24 17.81
C GLU A 111 -1.95 -1.88 18.14
N GLY A 112 -1.96 -2.76 19.15
CA GLY A 112 -3.21 -3.37 19.64
C GLY A 112 -3.77 -4.46 18.73
N PHE A 113 -2.97 -5.01 17.82
CA PHE A 113 -3.37 -6.15 16.98
C PHE A 113 -3.71 -7.36 17.84
N ASP A 114 -4.93 -7.89 17.64
CA ASP A 114 -5.37 -9.16 18.19
C ASP A 114 -6.29 -9.87 17.20
N ASP A 115 -5.92 -11.09 16.81
CA ASP A 115 -6.71 -11.97 15.95
C ASP A 115 -7.28 -13.19 16.71
N GLY A 116 -7.23 -13.16 18.04
CA GLY A 116 -7.73 -14.20 18.93
C GLY A 116 -6.83 -15.43 19.03
N THR A 117 -5.68 -15.45 18.34
CA THR A 117 -4.73 -16.59 18.41
C THR A 117 -3.72 -16.45 19.54
N GLY A 118 -3.54 -15.25 20.09
CA GLY A 118 -2.51 -14.93 21.09
C GLY A 118 -1.08 -14.87 20.52
N LEU A 119 -0.91 -14.98 19.20
CA LEU A 119 0.42 -14.95 18.55
C LEU A 119 0.85 -13.54 18.11
N GLY A 120 -0.05 -12.56 18.14
CA GLY A 120 0.22 -11.21 17.65
C GLY A 120 0.47 -11.15 16.14
N LEU A 121 1.09 -10.05 15.70
CA LEU A 121 1.53 -9.86 14.31
C LEU A 121 2.58 -10.89 13.94
N ARG A 122 2.42 -11.48 12.75
CA ARG A 122 3.30 -12.53 12.22
C ARG A 122 3.24 -12.58 10.70
N PRO A 123 4.32 -13.06 10.03
CA PRO A 123 4.38 -13.22 8.58
C PRO A 123 3.16 -13.92 7.99
N LEU A 124 2.77 -13.56 6.77
CA LEU A 124 1.57 -14.07 6.09
C LEU A 124 1.85 -14.57 4.68
N LEU A 125 2.59 -13.81 3.89
CA LEU A 125 2.76 -13.99 2.44
C LEU A 125 4.19 -14.36 2.05
N LEU A 126 5.20 -13.85 2.75
CA LEU A 126 6.59 -14.03 2.33
C LEU A 126 7.14 -15.38 2.79
N PRO A 127 8.10 -15.95 2.04
CA PRO A 127 8.82 -17.13 2.48
C PRO A 127 9.53 -16.88 3.82
N ASP A 128 9.68 -17.94 4.61
CA ASP A 128 10.45 -17.89 5.86
C ASP A 128 11.87 -17.33 5.61
N GLY A 129 12.27 -16.37 6.44
CA GLY A 129 13.57 -15.72 6.35
C GLY A 129 13.69 -14.64 5.26
N PHE A 130 12.60 -14.25 4.61
CA PHE A 130 12.61 -13.06 3.75
C PHE A 130 12.91 -11.80 4.58
N GLU A 131 13.83 -10.97 4.09
CA GLU A 131 14.20 -9.70 4.72
C GLU A 131 13.71 -8.51 3.90
N GLY A 132 12.97 -7.61 4.53
CA GLY A 132 12.51 -6.33 3.96
C GLY A 132 11.04 -6.31 3.55
N THR A 133 10.65 -5.22 2.88
CA THR A 133 9.25 -4.84 2.63
C THR A 133 9.03 -4.63 1.13
N PRO A 134 8.66 -5.68 0.38
CA PRO A 134 8.78 -5.71 -1.07
C PRO A 134 7.86 -4.75 -1.83
N LEU A 135 6.83 -4.20 -1.18
CA LEU A 135 5.94 -3.20 -1.78
C LEU A 135 6.34 -1.76 -1.45
N ARG A 136 7.42 -1.54 -0.69
CA ARG A 136 8.05 -0.21 -0.60
C ARG A 136 8.73 0.13 -1.93
N LYS A 137 8.55 1.36 -2.39
CA LYS A 137 9.19 1.94 -3.59
C LYS A 137 10.73 1.94 -3.47
N SER A 138 11.26 2.00 -2.25
CA SER A 138 12.69 1.91 -1.95
C SER A 138 13.25 0.49 -2.01
N PHE A 139 12.39 -0.54 -2.02
CA PHE A 139 12.84 -1.93 -2.05
C PHE A 139 13.37 -2.31 -3.43
N HIS A 140 14.54 -2.96 -3.43
CA HIS A 140 15.25 -3.36 -4.64
C HIS A 140 14.68 -4.65 -5.23
N LEU A 141 14.19 -4.59 -6.46
CA LEU A 141 13.69 -5.73 -7.20
C LEU A 141 14.84 -6.39 -7.96
N ALA A 142 15.62 -7.24 -7.28
CA ALA A 142 16.77 -7.95 -7.86
C ALA A 142 16.45 -8.68 -9.19
N ALA A 143 15.23 -9.21 -9.32
CA ALA A 143 14.76 -9.81 -10.56
C ALA A 143 14.84 -8.84 -11.75
N ARG A 144 14.57 -7.54 -11.57
CA ARG A 144 14.68 -6.52 -12.61
C ARG A 144 16.13 -6.18 -12.98
N ALA A 145 17.10 -6.43 -12.10
CA ALA A 145 18.52 -6.33 -12.46
C ALA A 145 18.93 -7.49 -13.38
N SER A 146 18.40 -8.69 -13.14
CA SER A 146 18.77 -9.91 -13.87
C SER A 146 17.99 -10.16 -15.17
N LYS A 147 16.73 -9.72 -15.25
CA LYS A 147 15.86 -9.96 -16.41
C LYS A 147 15.70 -8.69 -17.23
N PRO A 148 16.05 -8.70 -18.53
CA PRO A 148 15.79 -7.58 -19.42
C PRO A 148 14.29 -7.23 -19.43
N TRP A 149 13.97 -5.96 -19.30
CA TRP A 149 12.59 -5.48 -19.42
C TRP A 149 12.09 -5.74 -20.86
N PRO A 150 10.92 -6.37 -21.07
CA PRO A 150 10.46 -6.78 -22.41
C PRO A 150 9.97 -5.60 -23.29
N GLY A 151 10.23 -4.35 -22.90
CA GLY A 151 9.74 -3.15 -23.58
C GLY A 151 10.76 -2.02 -23.67
N ALA A 152 10.51 -1.10 -24.59
CA ALA A 152 11.20 0.18 -24.69
C ALA A 152 11.03 0.95 -23.38
N LYS A 153 12.14 1.44 -22.81
CA LYS A 153 12.10 2.21 -21.56
C LYS A 153 11.64 3.64 -21.81
N GLU A 154 12.00 4.19 -22.95
CA GLU A 154 11.54 5.48 -23.44
C GLU A 154 10.66 5.34 -24.69
N PRO A 155 9.73 6.29 -24.93
CA PRO A 155 9.01 6.38 -26.19
C PRO A 155 10.01 6.43 -27.36
N GLY A 156 10.02 5.39 -28.21
CA GLY A 156 10.91 5.30 -29.38
C GLY A 156 12.09 4.33 -29.25
N GLU A 157 12.29 3.66 -28.11
CA GLU A 157 13.33 2.61 -27.93
C GLU A 157 12.81 1.19 -28.25
N GLY A 158 12.02 1.02 -29.31
CA GLY A 158 11.56 -0.30 -29.78
C GLY A 158 12.55 -0.96 -30.75
N GLU A 159 12.51 -2.28 -30.88
CA GLU A 159 13.17 -2.99 -31.98
C GLU A 159 12.63 -2.45 -33.32
N GLY A 160 13.52 -1.87 -34.13
CA GLY A 160 13.18 -1.15 -35.37
C GLY A 160 13.39 0.37 -35.33
N SER A 161 13.79 0.94 -34.18
CA SER A 161 14.13 2.36 -34.07
C SER A 161 15.47 2.68 -34.75
N THR A 162 15.42 3.55 -35.77
CA THR A 162 16.60 4.13 -36.45
C THR A 162 17.09 5.41 -35.78
N ALA A 163 16.50 5.81 -34.65
CA ALA A 163 16.89 7.01 -33.92
C ALA A 163 18.32 6.86 -33.39
N LYS A 164 19.20 7.80 -33.76
CA LYS A 164 20.58 7.84 -33.27
C LYS A 164 20.59 7.76 -31.74
N ARG A 165 21.25 6.73 -31.19
CA ARG A 165 21.47 6.58 -29.74
C ARG A 165 22.07 7.88 -29.20
N SER A 166 21.29 8.61 -28.40
CA SER A 166 21.77 9.85 -27.79
C SER A 166 22.88 9.54 -26.80
N PRO A 167 23.97 10.34 -26.78
CA PRO A 167 25.11 10.06 -25.93
C PRO A 167 24.73 10.21 -24.46
N SER A 168 24.91 9.12 -23.71
CA SER A 168 25.01 9.00 -22.26
C SER A 168 24.52 10.22 -21.46
N ARG A 169 23.21 10.40 -21.38
CA ARG A 169 22.59 11.12 -20.25
C ARG A 169 22.08 10.04 -19.32
N ARG A 170 22.54 10.05 -18.06
CA ARG A 170 22.15 9.16 -16.94
C ARG A 170 20.89 8.34 -17.29
N ARG A 171 21.08 7.07 -17.69
CA ARG A 171 19.96 6.15 -17.95
C ARG A 171 19.15 6.07 -16.66
N LEU A 172 18.04 6.81 -16.56
CA LEU A 172 17.18 6.85 -15.37
C LEU A 172 16.71 5.44 -15.05
N LEU A 173 17.30 4.74 -14.09
CA LEU A 173 16.91 3.35 -13.81
C LEU A 173 15.39 3.27 -13.52
N PRO A 174 14.67 2.28 -14.05
CA PRO A 174 13.27 2.09 -13.68
C PRO A 174 13.15 1.93 -12.16
N PRO A 175 12.03 2.34 -11.54
CA PRO A 175 11.81 2.13 -10.10
C PRO A 175 12.06 0.67 -9.69
N GLY A 176 12.73 0.50 -8.55
CA GLY A 176 13.12 -0.81 -8.01
C GLY A 176 14.28 -1.49 -8.74
N VAL A 177 14.92 -0.88 -9.74
CA VAL A 177 16.15 -1.42 -10.35
C VAL A 177 17.36 -0.88 -9.57
N PRO A 178 18.15 -1.76 -8.92
CA PRO A 178 19.37 -1.34 -8.25
C PRO A 178 20.38 -0.71 -9.21
N ASP A 179 21.23 0.17 -8.69
CA ASP A 179 22.39 0.68 -9.43
C ASP A 179 23.31 -0.47 -9.87
N PRO A 180 24.02 -0.37 -11.02
CA PRO A 180 24.99 -1.39 -11.45
C PRO A 180 26.06 -1.76 -10.40
N GLU A 181 26.31 -0.90 -9.42
CA GLU A 181 27.23 -1.17 -8.30
C GLU A 181 26.60 -2.02 -7.17
N TRP A 182 25.31 -2.34 -7.23
CA TRP A 182 24.58 -3.10 -6.20
C TRP A 182 24.71 -4.61 -6.39
N GLY A 183 25.05 -5.30 -5.30
CA GLY A 183 25.19 -6.76 -5.23
C GLY A 183 26.51 -7.17 -4.56
N PRO A 184 26.66 -8.45 -4.15
CA PRO A 184 27.95 -8.95 -3.68
C PRO A 184 28.97 -8.79 -4.80
N ARG A 185 30.04 -8.03 -4.55
CA ARG A 185 31.20 -8.04 -5.44
C ARG A 185 31.84 -9.41 -5.29
N GLY A 186 31.87 -10.19 -6.37
CA GLY A 186 32.64 -11.42 -6.37
C GLY A 186 34.11 -11.08 -6.14
N ASP A 187 34.74 -11.77 -5.20
CA ASP A 187 36.19 -11.80 -5.02
C ASP A 187 36.87 -12.46 -6.23
#